data_AF-A0A6P4YG38-F1
#
_entry.id   AF-A0A6P4YG38-F1
#
_cell.length_a   1.000
_cell.length_b   1.000
_cell.length_c   1.000
_cell.angle_alpha   90.00
_cell.angle_beta   90.00
_cell.angle_gamma   90.00
#
_symmetry.space_group_name_H-M   'P 1'
#
loop_
_entity.id
_entity.type
_entity.pdbx_description
1 polymer ?
#
loop_
_entity_poly.entity_id
_entity_poly.type
_entity_poly.pdbx_seq_one_letter_code
_entity_poly.pdbx_strand_id
1 'polypeptide(L)'
;MLYYLLAAPVLLVAGYAVSQLLVRAPPRRAAVYSQPGPWYRLKYWAFVGILAFRKWRSKNTKAGEGMAAGMGVKSRNSSADMEEIQKLQDHPKAIDAVYFNGSNRDGVYFVAATARRPNKVTQTVLYLRFPDIGLLEHPCLPNTAMERETDREYAARGLRLEMVEPMKVWRLSYSGKMRAVDQTKQLLQTEFVLTWTACTPYYDFDTDMEPWAVADAMAREPWSREFFQNLQDMHQTHYEQFGTFEGTVHVEGYQDRKIVIKGLRDHSYGKYRDWSLFHRYGLQMLHLEDGTCFNVGIVSMPATMSRLALGYVLHPDGSKSSLSSLDWDLSTCGEDGIQPKMFAFDFMAGGKKYHLECKVLRAPIFYIGFGWTAKIHEGFAEFTVNGVPGWGIAEWDFRNHGGLPEEFRSGTTGVEAL
;
A
#
# COMPACT_ATOMS: atom_id res chain seq x y z
N MET A 1 6.20 -54.62 -21.82
CA MET A 1 4.87 -54.06 -21.48
C MET A 1 4.95 -52.78 -20.64
N LEU A 2 5.92 -52.63 -19.72
CA LEU A 2 6.10 -51.42 -18.90
C LEU A 2 6.54 -50.15 -19.68
N TYR A 3 7.32 -50.30 -20.77
CA TYR A 3 7.80 -49.17 -21.60
C TYR A 3 6.67 -48.40 -22.31
N TYR A 4 5.62 -49.10 -22.76
CA TYR A 4 4.47 -48.48 -23.43
C TYR A 4 3.57 -47.70 -22.44
N LEU A 5 3.53 -48.11 -21.18
CA LEU A 5 2.80 -47.43 -20.11
C LEU A 5 3.44 -46.09 -19.71
N LEU A 6 4.75 -45.92 -19.92
CA LEU A 6 5.46 -44.66 -19.67
C LEU A 6 5.57 -43.77 -20.92
N ALA A 7 5.54 -44.34 -22.13
CA ALA A 7 5.62 -43.58 -23.38
C ALA A 7 4.35 -42.76 -23.68
N ALA A 8 3.16 -43.32 -23.40
CA ALA A 8 1.90 -42.62 -23.67
C ALA A 8 1.72 -41.33 -22.86
N PRO A 9 1.99 -41.29 -21.53
CA PRO A 9 1.98 -40.05 -20.76
C PRO A 9 2.99 -39.02 -21.27
N VAL A 10 4.21 -39.45 -21.64
CA VAL A 10 5.25 -38.55 -22.16
C VAL A 10 4.83 -37.92 -23.49
N LEU A 11 4.26 -38.71 -24.40
CA LEU A 11 3.75 -38.21 -25.69
C LEU A 11 2.53 -37.30 -25.50
N LEU A 12 1.67 -37.55 -24.52
CA LEU A 12 0.56 -36.68 -24.18
C LEU A 12 1.03 -35.35 -23.58
N VAL A 13 2.02 -35.36 -22.69
CA VAL A 13 2.63 -34.14 -22.14
C VAL A 13 3.37 -33.37 -23.23
N ALA A 14 4.12 -34.04 -24.09
CA ALA A 14 4.81 -33.41 -25.22
C ALA A 14 3.83 -32.84 -26.24
N GLY A 15 2.78 -33.58 -26.59
CA GLY A 15 1.70 -33.12 -27.48
C GLY A 15 0.94 -31.93 -26.89
N TYR A 16 0.63 -31.97 -25.58
CA TYR A 16 0.06 -30.83 -24.87
C TYR A 16 1.00 -29.62 -24.91
N ALA A 17 2.29 -29.80 -24.59
CA ALA A 17 3.28 -28.73 -24.62
C ALA A 17 3.40 -28.09 -26.01
N VAL A 18 3.49 -28.90 -27.07
CA VAL A 18 3.49 -28.42 -28.47
C VAL A 18 2.20 -27.69 -28.79
N SER A 19 1.03 -28.20 -28.38
CA SER A 19 -0.25 -27.51 -28.59
C SER A 19 -0.28 -26.13 -27.92
N GLN A 20 0.25 -26.01 -26.69
CA GLN A 20 0.30 -24.74 -25.96
C GLN A 20 1.31 -23.75 -26.56
N LEU A 21 2.40 -24.23 -27.20
CA LEU A 21 3.33 -23.37 -27.94
C LEU A 21 2.69 -22.75 -29.19
N LEU A 22 1.70 -23.41 -29.77
CA LEU A 22 0.97 -22.92 -30.95
C LEU A 22 -0.15 -21.93 -30.60
N VAL A 23 -0.62 -21.90 -29.35
CA VAL A 23 -1.64 -20.94 -28.90
C VAL A 23 -0.98 -19.59 -28.63
N ARG A 24 -1.41 -18.55 -29.35
CA ARG A 24 -0.96 -17.18 -29.09
C ARG A 24 -1.53 -16.70 -27.75
N ALA A 25 -0.68 -16.09 -26.94
CA ALA A 25 -1.13 -15.44 -25.72
C ALA A 25 -2.15 -14.33 -26.06
N PRO A 26 -3.21 -14.18 -25.25
CA PRO A 26 -4.16 -13.08 -25.43
C PRO A 26 -3.43 -11.73 -25.31
N PRO A 27 -3.86 -10.69 -26.05
CA PRO A 27 -3.31 -9.35 -25.90
C PRO A 27 -3.58 -8.80 -24.50
N ARG A 28 -2.76 -7.86 -24.05
CA ARG A 28 -2.96 -7.18 -22.76
C ARG A 28 -4.23 -6.30 -22.80
N ARG A 29 -5.01 -6.29 -21.72
CA ARG A 29 -6.11 -5.32 -21.56
C ARG A 29 -5.52 -3.93 -21.33
N ALA A 30 -6.12 -2.91 -21.93
CA ALA A 30 -5.60 -1.54 -21.93
C ALA A 30 -4.09 -1.44 -22.28
N ALA A 31 -3.57 -2.39 -23.09
CA ALA A 31 -2.14 -2.53 -23.40
C ALA A 31 -1.18 -2.77 -22.20
N VAL A 32 -1.69 -2.85 -20.96
CA VAL A 32 -0.88 -2.98 -19.74
C VAL A 32 -1.10 -4.33 -19.04
N TYR A 33 -2.35 -4.75 -18.90
CA TYR A 33 -2.74 -5.84 -18.01
C TYR A 33 -2.66 -7.20 -18.69
N SER A 34 -1.76 -8.05 -18.23
CA SER A 34 -1.59 -9.43 -18.69
C SER A 34 -2.82 -10.29 -18.37
N GLN A 35 -3.23 -11.11 -19.34
CA GLN A 35 -4.34 -12.04 -19.22
C GLN A 35 -3.83 -13.49 -19.08
N PRO A 36 -4.63 -14.42 -18.53
CA PRO A 36 -4.25 -15.83 -18.44
C PRO A 36 -3.90 -16.41 -19.83
N GLY A 37 -2.63 -16.76 -20.01
CA GLY A 37 -2.14 -17.38 -21.24
C GLY A 37 -2.25 -18.91 -21.23
N PRO A 38 -1.77 -19.58 -22.30
CA PRO A 38 -1.82 -21.04 -22.46
C PRO A 38 -1.17 -21.79 -21.29
N TRP A 39 -0.06 -21.25 -20.79
CA TRP A 39 0.73 -21.83 -19.69
C TRP A 39 0.25 -21.44 -18.29
N TYR A 40 -0.84 -20.68 -18.16
CA TYR A 40 -1.30 -20.14 -16.89
C TYR A 40 -1.44 -21.22 -15.81
N ARG A 41 -2.18 -22.30 -16.08
CA ARG A 41 -2.44 -23.35 -15.07
C ARG A 41 -1.17 -24.03 -14.59
N LEU A 42 -0.22 -24.29 -15.50
CA LEU A 42 1.06 -24.91 -15.15
C LEU A 42 1.88 -23.97 -14.25
N LYS A 43 2.01 -22.70 -14.65
CA LYS A 43 2.73 -21.67 -13.88
C LYS A 43 2.10 -21.47 -12.50
N TYR A 44 0.78 -21.42 -12.44
CA TYR A 44 0.02 -21.26 -11.20
C TYR A 44 0.36 -22.34 -10.17
N TRP A 45 0.18 -23.61 -10.54
CA TRP A 45 0.44 -24.72 -9.62
C TRP A 45 1.93 -24.88 -9.29
N ALA A 46 2.82 -24.62 -10.24
CA ALA A 46 4.26 -24.58 -9.97
C ALA A 46 4.59 -23.51 -8.91
N PHE A 47 4.01 -22.32 -9.03
CA PHE A 47 4.28 -21.23 -8.10
C PHE A 47 3.65 -21.46 -6.72
N VAL A 48 2.45 -22.05 -6.65
CA VAL A 48 1.86 -22.52 -5.38
C VAL A 48 2.82 -23.48 -4.67
N GLY A 49 3.39 -24.45 -5.40
CA GLY A 49 4.38 -25.39 -4.86
C GLY A 49 5.63 -24.69 -4.34
N ILE A 50 6.15 -23.71 -5.08
CA ILE A 50 7.30 -22.89 -4.67
C ILE A 50 7.00 -22.14 -3.37
N LEU A 51 5.85 -21.48 -3.27
CA LEU A 51 5.44 -20.73 -2.08
C LEU A 51 5.25 -21.65 -0.87
N ALA A 52 4.62 -22.81 -1.06
CA ALA A 52 4.44 -23.81 -0.01
C ALA A 52 5.80 -24.33 0.51
N PHE A 53 6.73 -24.63 -0.40
CA PHE A 53 8.09 -25.06 -0.05
C PHE A 53 8.87 -23.97 0.69
N ARG A 54 8.81 -22.72 0.22
CA ARG A 54 9.46 -21.57 0.88
C ARG A 54 8.93 -21.37 2.30
N LYS A 55 7.60 -21.38 2.47
CA LYS A 55 6.95 -21.25 3.78
C LYS A 55 7.34 -22.38 4.72
N TRP A 56 7.41 -23.62 4.22
CA TRP A 56 7.87 -24.77 5.00
C TRP A 56 9.35 -24.61 5.43
N ARG A 57 10.24 -24.22 4.51
CA ARG A 57 11.65 -24.00 4.81
C ARG A 57 11.85 -22.86 5.82
N SER A 58 11.09 -21.77 5.70
CA SER A 58 11.18 -20.63 6.62
C SER A 58 10.81 -20.97 8.06
N LYS A 59 9.90 -21.94 8.28
CA LYS A 59 9.58 -22.40 9.65
C LYS A 59 10.77 -23.05 10.35
N ASN A 60 11.71 -23.58 9.58
CA ASN A 60 12.85 -24.35 10.08
C ASN A 60 14.17 -23.57 10.03
N THR A 61 14.15 -22.29 9.66
CA THR A 61 15.36 -21.46 9.51
C THR A 61 15.19 -20.14 10.26
N LYS A 62 16.21 -19.70 11.02
CA LYS A 62 16.21 -18.36 11.62
C LYS A 62 16.30 -17.29 10.52
N ALA A 63 15.61 -16.17 10.67
CA ALA A 63 15.69 -15.06 9.73
C ALA A 63 17.07 -14.38 9.88
N GLY A 64 17.98 -14.63 8.94
CA GLY A 64 19.29 -13.99 8.94
C GLY A 64 19.24 -12.62 8.27
N GLU A 65 19.99 -11.65 8.78
CA GLU A 65 20.37 -10.47 7.99
C GLU A 65 21.00 -10.96 6.67
N GLY A 66 20.39 -10.62 5.54
CA GLY A 66 20.83 -11.03 4.21
C GLY A 66 20.08 -12.22 3.58
N MET A 67 19.10 -12.84 4.26
CA MET A 67 18.14 -13.72 3.57
C MET A 67 17.13 -12.88 2.77
N ALA A 68 16.81 -13.30 1.54
CA ALA A 68 15.79 -12.67 0.71
C ALA A 68 14.39 -12.87 1.34
N ALA A 69 13.95 -11.85 2.09
CA ALA A 69 12.62 -11.76 2.67
C ALA A 69 11.53 -11.77 1.58
N GLY A 70 10.27 -11.91 2.01
CA GLY A 70 9.13 -12.00 1.13
C GLY A 70 8.83 -13.42 0.64
N MET A 71 7.62 -13.59 0.07
CA MET A 71 7.14 -14.87 -0.45
C MET A 71 7.24 -16.01 0.57
N GLY A 72 6.77 -15.77 1.80
CA GLY A 72 6.75 -16.72 2.91
C GLY A 72 7.96 -16.68 3.84
N VAL A 73 8.83 -15.67 3.75
CA VAL A 73 10.06 -15.54 4.55
C VAL A 73 10.08 -14.19 5.27
N LYS A 74 10.26 -14.20 6.59
CA LYS A 74 10.31 -12.98 7.41
C LYS A 74 11.50 -12.09 7.07
N SER A 75 11.30 -10.79 7.21
CA SER A 75 12.35 -9.77 7.04
C SER A 75 13.29 -9.62 8.22
N ARG A 76 12.80 -9.91 9.43
CA ARG A 76 13.51 -9.78 10.71
C ARG A 76 13.21 -10.94 11.65
N ASN A 77 14.00 -11.04 12.72
CA ASN A 77 13.83 -12.08 13.73
C ASN A 77 12.68 -11.79 14.70
N SER A 78 12.49 -10.52 15.05
CA SER A 78 11.42 -10.08 15.93
C SER A 78 10.56 -9.00 15.26
N SER A 79 9.31 -8.87 15.71
CA SER A 79 8.43 -7.77 15.30
C SER A 79 8.90 -6.42 15.86
N ALA A 80 9.67 -6.41 16.96
CA ALA A 80 10.27 -5.19 17.47
C ALA A 80 11.32 -4.64 16.49
N ASP A 81 12.18 -5.51 15.94
CA ASP A 81 13.18 -5.13 14.94
C ASP A 81 12.54 -4.59 13.64
N MET A 82 11.30 -4.97 13.34
CA MET A 82 10.54 -4.47 12.19
C MET A 82 10.01 -3.05 12.42
N GLU A 83 9.74 -2.68 13.67
CA GLU A 83 9.18 -1.37 14.07
C GLU A 83 10.25 -0.31 14.31
N GLU A 84 11.49 -0.73 14.56
CA GLU A 84 12.61 0.20 14.65
C GLU A 84 12.82 0.99 13.37
N ILE A 85 13.44 2.16 13.49
CA ILE A 85 13.88 2.95 12.35
C ILE A 85 14.89 2.16 11.55
N GLN A 86 14.58 1.91 10.27
CA GLN A 86 15.40 1.05 9.45
C GLN A 86 16.60 1.82 8.90
N LYS A 87 17.76 1.18 8.87
CA LYS A 87 18.92 1.73 8.18
C LYS A 87 18.62 1.75 6.68
N LEU A 88 18.72 2.94 6.08
CA LEU A 88 18.65 3.07 4.63
C LEU A 88 19.80 2.27 4.00
N GLN A 89 19.45 1.42 3.05
CA GLN A 89 20.43 0.65 2.30
C GLN A 89 21.21 1.58 1.35
N ASP A 90 22.40 1.13 0.93
CA ASP A 90 23.25 1.86 -0.01
C ASP A 90 22.68 1.78 -1.43
N HIS A 91 21.65 2.59 -1.67
CA HIS A 91 20.98 2.72 -2.96
C HIS A 91 20.22 4.06 -3.03
N PRO A 92 20.29 4.83 -4.14
CA PRO A 92 19.69 6.17 -4.24
C PRO A 92 18.16 6.18 -4.07
N LYS A 93 17.50 5.05 -4.32
CA LYS A 93 16.05 4.87 -4.15
C LYS A 93 15.68 4.04 -2.91
N ALA A 94 16.59 3.89 -1.95
CA ALA A 94 16.30 3.27 -0.67
C ALA A 94 15.19 4.03 0.06
N ILE A 95 14.47 3.32 0.93
CA ILE A 95 13.34 3.86 1.64
C ILE A 95 13.13 3.20 3.00
N ASP A 96 12.67 4.02 3.92
CA ASP A 96 12.07 3.63 5.18
C ASP A 96 10.90 4.58 5.45
N ALA A 97 9.67 4.08 5.36
CA ALA A 97 8.46 4.88 5.37
C ALA A 97 7.44 4.38 6.38
N VAL A 98 6.83 5.32 7.09
CA VAL A 98 5.67 5.08 7.94
C VAL A 98 4.51 5.93 7.46
N TYR A 99 3.33 5.34 7.46
CA TYR A 99 2.09 5.95 7.02
C TYR A 99 0.99 5.66 8.02
N PHE A 100 0.15 6.64 8.27
CA PHE A 100 -1.00 6.57 9.16
C PHE A 100 -2.21 7.15 8.45
N ASN A 101 -3.34 6.48 8.60
CA ASN A 101 -4.64 7.09 8.36
C ASN A 101 -5.59 6.85 9.53
N GLY A 102 -6.62 7.69 9.61
CA GLY A 102 -7.65 7.58 10.62
C GLY A 102 -8.95 8.23 10.16
N SER A 103 -10.07 7.65 10.57
CA SER A 103 -11.40 8.19 10.29
C SER A 103 -12.42 7.83 11.37
N ASN A 104 -13.56 8.53 11.38
CA ASN A 104 -14.72 8.15 12.18
C ASN A 104 -16.05 8.53 11.51
N ARG A 105 -17.15 8.13 12.16
CA ARG A 105 -18.53 8.40 11.74
C ARG A 105 -18.91 9.87 11.66
N ASP A 106 -18.23 10.71 12.44
CA ASP A 106 -18.48 12.15 12.48
C ASP A 106 -17.80 12.87 11.31
N GLY A 107 -17.09 12.15 10.44
CA GLY A 107 -16.40 12.71 9.30
C GLY A 107 -15.08 13.39 9.65
N VAL A 108 -14.45 13.02 10.76
CA VAL A 108 -13.04 13.38 10.98
C VAL A 108 -12.18 12.46 10.14
N TYR A 109 -11.25 13.01 9.36
CA TYR A 109 -10.26 12.24 8.60
C TYR A 109 -8.86 12.77 8.88
N PHE A 110 -7.90 11.86 8.96
CA PHE A 110 -6.51 12.13 9.24
C PHE A 110 -5.62 11.26 8.36
N VAL A 111 -4.60 11.86 7.77
CA VAL A 111 -3.53 11.14 7.06
C VAL A 111 -2.21 11.79 7.43
N ALA A 112 -1.23 10.99 7.83
CA ALA A 112 0.12 11.45 8.11
C ALA A 112 1.13 10.42 7.66
N ALA A 113 2.15 10.83 6.92
CA ALA A 113 3.18 9.94 6.45
C ALA A 113 4.54 10.63 6.42
N THR A 114 5.58 9.84 6.67
CA THR A 114 6.97 10.24 6.41
C THR A 114 7.72 9.11 5.75
N ALA A 115 8.47 9.40 4.69
CA ALA A 115 9.36 8.44 4.03
C ALA A 115 10.78 8.98 3.98
N ARG A 116 11.67 8.34 4.75
CA ARG A 116 13.10 8.61 4.75
C ARG A 116 13.71 8.09 3.45
N ARG A 117 14.42 8.97 2.73
CA ARG A 117 15.20 8.70 1.51
C ARG A 117 16.69 9.05 1.68
N PRO A 118 17.59 8.61 0.79
CA PRO A 118 18.97 9.10 0.78
C PRO A 118 19.07 10.63 0.61
N ASN A 119 20.28 11.18 0.74
CA ASN A 119 20.58 12.60 0.56
C ASN A 119 19.80 13.55 1.48
N LYS A 120 19.52 13.11 2.72
CA LYS A 120 18.75 13.86 3.72
C LYS A 120 17.37 14.32 3.21
N VAL A 121 16.73 13.52 2.35
CA VAL A 121 15.36 13.79 1.93
C VAL A 121 14.38 13.01 2.82
N THR A 122 13.33 13.68 3.27
CA THR A 122 12.14 13.06 3.87
C THR A 122 10.93 13.50 3.06
N GLN A 123 10.16 12.55 2.56
CA GLN A 123 8.88 12.84 1.91
C GLN A 123 7.78 12.83 2.95
N THR A 124 7.02 13.92 3.10
CA THR A 124 6.00 14.07 4.15
C THR A 124 4.64 14.44 3.56
N VAL A 125 3.60 13.81 4.08
CA VAL A 125 2.19 14.10 3.80
C VAL A 125 1.49 14.32 5.13
N LEU A 126 0.65 15.36 5.21
CA LEU A 126 -0.24 15.56 6.36
C LEU A 126 -1.55 16.21 5.88
N TYR A 127 -2.66 15.52 6.16
CA TYR A 127 -4.02 16.00 5.98
C TYR A 127 -4.80 15.83 7.29
N LEU A 128 -5.63 16.81 7.58
CA LEU A 128 -6.59 16.76 8.67
C LEU A 128 -7.90 17.40 8.20
N ARG A 129 -9.02 16.71 8.38
CA ARG A 129 -10.33 17.21 7.96
C ARG A 129 -11.31 17.12 9.11
N PHE A 130 -12.00 18.24 9.34
CA PHE A 130 -13.17 18.31 10.21
C PHE A 130 -14.38 18.76 9.39
N PRO A 131 -15.61 18.34 9.76
CA PRO A 131 -16.82 18.79 9.07
C PRO A 131 -17.03 20.32 9.07
N ASP A 132 -16.67 20.98 10.18
CA ASP A 132 -16.92 22.41 10.41
C ASP A 132 -15.77 23.32 9.95
N ILE A 133 -14.53 22.82 9.92
CA ILE A 133 -13.36 23.57 9.41
C ILE A 133 -13.14 23.33 7.92
N GLY A 134 -13.40 22.12 7.44
CA GLY A 134 -12.98 21.65 6.12
C GLY A 134 -11.63 20.94 6.14
N LEU A 135 -10.99 20.88 4.97
CA LEU A 135 -9.67 20.24 4.81
C LEU A 135 -8.53 21.20 5.16
N LEU A 136 -7.67 20.75 6.07
CA LEU A 136 -6.35 21.29 6.37
C LEU A 136 -5.29 20.40 5.75
N GLU A 137 -4.31 20.99 5.08
CA GLU A 137 -3.17 20.27 4.50
C GLU A 137 -1.84 20.92 4.85
N HIS A 138 -0.76 20.13 4.86
CA HIS A 138 0.58 20.67 5.05
C HIS A 138 0.91 21.72 3.96
N PRO A 139 1.52 22.87 4.30
CA PRO A 139 1.70 23.96 3.33
C PRO A 139 2.60 23.63 2.14
N CYS A 140 3.51 22.66 2.28
CA CYS A 140 4.35 22.22 1.17
C CYS A 140 3.61 21.38 0.13
N LEU A 141 2.44 20.83 0.47
CA LEU A 141 1.67 20.04 -0.49
C LEU A 141 1.28 20.90 -1.69
N PRO A 142 1.24 20.31 -2.90
CA PRO A 142 1.30 18.88 -3.16
C PRO A 142 2.72 18.31 -3.28
N ASN A 143 3.77 19.12 -3.04
CA ASN A 143 5.13 18.64 -2.89
C ASN A 143 5.34 17.93 -1.55
N THR A 144 5.87 16.72 -1.61
CA THR A 144 6.17 15.91 -0.42
C THR A 144 7.63 16.00 0.00
N ALA A 145 8.57 16.33 -0.89
CA ALA A 145 10.01 16.28 -0.60
C ALA A 145 10.46 17.45 0.28
N MET A 146 11.08 17.14 1.40
CA MET A 146 11.59 18.09 2.39
C MET A 146 13.00 17.70 2.82
N GLU A 147 13.80 18.70 3.21
CA GLU A 147 15.08 18.43 3.86
C GLU A 147 14.83 17.82 5.25
N ARG A 148 15.56 16.75 5.56
CA ARG A 148 15.49 16.01 6.81
C ARG A 148 16.30 16.71 7.89
N GLU A 149 15.67 16.86 9.04
CA GLU A 149 16.29 17.45 10.24
C GLU A 149 17.25 16.46 10.94
N THR A 150 16.90 15.18 11.01
CA THR A 150 17.70 14.15 11.70
C THR A 150 17.51 12.77 11.08
N ASP A 151 18.58 11.97 11.03
CA ASP A 151 18.56 10.61 10.47
C ASP A 151 17.90 9.57 11.37
N ARG A 152 17.56 9.90 12.61
CA ARG A 152 17.08 8.94 13.61
C ARG A 152 15.62 9.14 13.98
N GLU A 153 14.84 9.83 13.15
CA GLU A 153 13.44 10.09 13.42
C GLU A 153 12.62 10.06 12.13
N TYR A 154 11.35 9.74 12.27
CA TYR A 154 10.32 9.97 11.26
C TYR A 154 9.75 11.38 11.47
N ALA A 155 10.52 12.38 11.06
CA ALA A 155 10.15 13.78 11.26
C ALA A 155 10.61 14.69 10.11
N ALA A 156 9.78 15.68 9.80
CA ALA A 156 10.13 16.83 8.96
C ALA A 156 9.08 17.94 9.09
N ARG A 157 9.53 19.20 9.15
CA ARG A 157 8.68 20.40 8.99
C ARG A 157 7.53 20.45 10.01
N GLY A 158 7.84 20.09 11.25
CA GLY A 158 6.92 20.12 12.38
C GLY A 158 6.16 18.82 12.62
N LEU A 159 6.05 17.91 11.64
CA LEU A 159 5.47 16.58 11.84
C LEU A 159 6.51 15.62 12.43
N ARG A 160 6.12 14.85 13.44
CA ARG A 160 6.91 13.79 14.06
C ARG A 160 6.05 12.56 14.34
N LEU A 161 6.55 11.39 13.93
CA LEU A 161 5.93 10.08 14.13
C LEU A 161 6.89 9.22 14.97
N GLU A 162 6.53 8.94 16.21
CA GLU A 162 7.42 8.30 17.19
C GLU A 162 6.87 6.94 17.60
N MET A 163 7.66 5.88 17.39
CA MET A 163 7.38 4.57 17.96
C MET A 163 7.65 4.62 19.46
N VAL A 164 6.61 4.38 20.28
CA VAL A 164 6.71 4.40 21.75
C VAL A 164 6.85 2.98 22.30
N GLU A 165 6.03 2.06 21.80
CA GLU A 165 6.11 0.63 22.10
C GLU A 165 5.86 -0.18 20.82
N PRO A 166 6.79 -1.07 20.42
CA PRO A 166 6.69 -1.76 19.14
C PRO A 166 5.37 -2.52 18.97
N MET A 167 4.74 -2.38 17.80
CA MET A 167 3.46 -3.01 17.44
C MET A 167 2.28 -2.68 18.37
N LYS A 168 2.43 -1.65 19.22
CA LYS A 168 1.44 -1.32 20.26
C LYS A 168 1.11 0.15 20.32
N VAL A 169 2.10 1.03 20.47
CA VAL A 169 1.85 2.46 20.73
C VAL A 169 2.78 3.32 19.89
N TRP A 170 2.17 4.31 19.24
CA TRP A 170 2.87 5.40 18.54
C TRP A 170 2.37 6.75 19.04
N ARG A 171 3.26 7.74 19.03
CA ARG A 171 2.93 9.14 19.28
C ARG A 171 3.11 9.93 18.00
N LEU A 172 2.08 10.64 17.58
CA LEU A 172 2.11 11.51 16.41
C LEU A 172 1.94 12.94 16.90
N SER A 173 2.85 13.83 16.54
CA SER A 173 2.77 15.24 16.91
C SER A 173 3.03 16.15 15.73
N TYR A 174 2.38 17.31 15.77
CA TYR A 174 2.58 18.38 14.82
C TYR A 174 2.51 19.73 15.53
N SER A 175 3.40 20.65 15.16
CA SER A 175 3.28 22.07 15.46
C SER A 175 3.75 22.87 14.26
N GLY A 176 2.86 23.69 13.71
CA GLY A 176 3.14 24.47 12.52
C GLY A 176 1.87 25.04 11.90
N LYS A 177 2.02 25.65 10.73
CA LYS A 177 0.87 26.16 9.96
C LYS A 177 0.33 25.09 9.04
N MET A 178 -0.98 24.92 8.98
CA MET A 178 -1.65 24.15 7.93
C MET A 178 -2.47 25.08 7.02
N ARG A 179 -2.58 24.74 5.75
CA ARG A 179 -3.38 25.48 4.77
C ARG A 179 -4.82 24.97 4.79
N ALA A 180 -5.76 25.86 5.06
CA ALA A 180 -7.20 25.59 4.95
C ALA A 180 -7.64 25.65 3.49
N VAL A 181 -7.83 24.48 2.87
CA VAL A 181 -8.08 24.36 1.42
C VAL A 181 -9.40 24.99 1.02
N ASP A 182 -10.41 24.90 1.90
CA ASP A 182 -11.78 25.39 1.64
C ASP A 182 -11.98 26.87 2.00
N GLN A 183 -11.05 27.46 2.76
CA GLN A 183 -11.17 28.80 3.32
C GLN A 183 -10.03 29.69 2.84
N THR A 184 -10.23 30.35 1.69
CA THR A 184 -9.29 31.33 1.08
C THR A 184 -7.82 30.89 0.98
N LYS A 185 -7.52 29.59 1.15
CA LYS A 185 -6.17 29.04 1.32
C LYS A 185 -5.39 29.70 2.47
N GLN A 186 -6.08 30.14 3.52
CA GLN A 186 -5.47 30.73 4.71
C GLN A 186 -4.56 29.72 5.40
N LEU A 187 -3.44 30.20 5.94
CA LEU A 187 -2.57 29.43 6.82
C LEU A 187 -3.03 29.62 8.26
N LEU A 188 -3.37 28.53 8.94
CA LEU A 188 -3.82 28.50 10.33
C LEU A 188 -2.77 27.79 11.19
N GLN A 189 -2.39 28.39 12.32
CA GLN A 189 -1.56 27.67 13.29
C GLN A 189 -2.33 26.43 13.78
N THR A 190 -1.68 25.27 13.74
CA THR A 190 -2.27 23.97 14.08
C THR A 190 -1.29 23.17 14.91
N GLU A 191 -1.79 22.59 16.01
CA GLU A 191 -0.99 21.79 16.93
C GLU A 191 -1.76 20.56 17.37
N PHE A 192 -1.09 19.42 17.43
CA PHE A 192 -1.66 18.21 18.01
C PHE A 192 -0.61 17.30 18.60
N VAL A 193 -1.05 16.51 19.57
CA VAL A 193 -0.37 15.30 20.02
C VAL A 193 -1.42 14.20 20.11
N LEU A 194 -1.24 13.17 19.30
CA LEU A 194 -2.12 12.02 19.20
C LEU A 194 -1.36 10.77 19.65
N THR A 195 -2.03 9.93 20.43
CA THR A 195 -1.56 8.58 20.74
C THR A 195 -2.32 7.60 19.86
N TRP A 196 -1.59 6.86 19.04
CA TRP A 196 -2.13 5.72 18.31
C TRP A 196 -1.87 4.45 19.11
N THR A 197 -2.91 3.66 19.35
CA THR A 197 -2.82 2.38 20.06
C THR A 197 -3.40 1.26 19.22
N ALA A 198 -2.61 0.22 18.99
CA ALA A 198 -3.01 -0.95 18.22
C ALA A 198 -4.25 -1.62 18.83
N CYS A 199 -5.21 -1.97 17.97
CA CYS A 199 -6.41 -2.73 18.35
C CYS A 199 -6.55 -4.04 17.56
N THR A 200 -5.59 -4.35 16.68
CA THR A 200 -5.55 -5.57 15.88
C THR A 200 -4.13 -6.16 15.87
N PRO A 201 -3.95 -7.44 15.55
CA PRO A 201 -2.64 -7.96 15.19
C PRO A 201 -2.15 -7.32 13.88
N TYR A 202 -0.83 -7.22 13.69
CA TYR A 202 -0.27 -6.78 12.42
C TYR A 202 -0.45 -7.85 11.33
N TYR A 203 -0.54 -7.42 10.08
CA TYR A 203 -0.52 -8.23 8.88
C TYR A 203 0.80 -8.01 8.14
N ASP A 204 1.58 -9.08 7.95
CA ASP A 204 2.89 -9.03 7.30
C ASP A 204 2.78 -9.56 5.86
N PHE A 205 3.00 -8.69 4.88
CA PHE A 205 2.90 -9.08 3.46
C PHE A 205 3.98 -10.08 3.05
N ASP A 206 5.07 -10.20 3.83
CA ASP A 206 6.11 -11.19 3.56
C ASP A 206 5.66 -12.61 3.90
N THR A 207 4.75 -12.79 4.86
CA THR A 207 4.38 -14.13 5.37
C THR A 207 2.91 -14.47 5.32
N ASP A 208 2.03 -13.48 5.34
CA ASP A 208 0.60 -13.66 5.55
C ASP A 208 -0.20 -13.66 4.25
N MET A 209 0.39 -13.22 3.13
CA MET A 209 -0.27 -13.24 1.82
C MET A 209 -0.77 -14.62 1.42
N GLU A 210 -1.96 -14.66 0.84
CA GLU A 210 -2.57 -15.90 0.38
C GLU A 210 -1.81 -16.42 -0.86
N PRO A 211 -1.29 -17.67 -0.84
CA PRO A 211 -0.50 -18.20 -1.95
C PRO A 211 -1.25 -18.22 -3.28
N TRP A 212 -2.58 -18.40 -3.25
CA TRP A 212 -3.44 -18.45 -4.42
C TRP A 212 -3.50 -17.12 -5.18
N ALA A 213 -3.59 -16.01 -4.46
CA ALA A 213 -3.64 -14.67 -5.05
C ALA A 213 -2.29 -14.29 -5.67
N VAL A 214 -1.19 -14.60 -4.97
CA VAL A 214 0.18 -14.38 -5.49
C VAL A 214 0.44 -15.26 -6.72
N ALA A 215 0.04 -16.53 -6.68
CA ALA A 215 0.20 -17.44 -7.82
C ALA A 215 -0.64 -17.01 -9.04
N ASP A 216 -1.84 -16.48 -8.84
CA ASP A 216 -2.68 -15.92 -9.92
C ASP A 216 -1.94 -14.77 -10.63
N ALA A 217 -1.44 -13.80 -9.86
CA ALA A 217 -0.67 -12.67 -10.39
C ALA A 217 0.56 -13.15 -11.17
N MET A 218 1.36 -14.02 -10.56
CA MET A 218 2.59 -14.57 -11.16
C MET A 218 2.33 -15.38 -12.43
N ALA A 219 1.24 -16.14 -12.48
CA ALA A 219 0.92 -17.00 -13.62
C ALA A 219 0.36 -16.24 -14.82
N ARG A 220 -0.12 -15.01 -14.64
CA ARG A 220 -0.55 -14.13 -15.75
C ARG A 220 0.63 -13.62 -16.56
N GLU A 221 1.76 -13.39 -15.91
CA GLU A 221 2.90 -12.72 -16.54
C GLU A 221 3.77 -13.63 -17.42
N PRO A 222 4.37 -13.12 -18.51
CA PRO A 222 5.42 -13.82 -19.21
C PRO A 222 6.63 -14.05 -18.28
N TRP A 223 7.06 -15.30 -18.14
CA TRP A 223 8.23 -15.62 -17.32
C TRP A 223 9.50 -15.46 -18.13
N SER A 224 10.42 -14.66 -17.61
CA SER A 224 11.77 -14.47 -18.13
C SER A 224 12.74 -14.35 -16.96
N ARG A 225 14.04 -14.47 -17.23
CA ARG A 225 15.07 -14.20 -16.21
C ARG A 225 14.96 -12.78 -15.65
N GLU A 226 14.68 -11.81 -16.52
CA GLU A 226 14.49 -10.41 -16.14
C GLU A 226 13.30 -10.22 -15.20
N PHE A 227 12.16 -10.87 -15.49
CA PHE A 227 10.99 -10.82 -14.61
C PHE A 227 11.31 -11.31 -13.19
N PHE A 228 12.01 -12.44 -13.05
CA PHE A 228 12.41 -12.95 -11.73
C PHE A 228 13.49 -12.12 -11.04
N GLN A 229 14.36 -11.45 -11.80
CA GLN A 229 15.33 -10.50 -11.26
C GLN A 229 14.61 -9.25 -10.72
N ASN A 230 13.68 -8.68 -11.49
CA ASN A 230 12.87 -7.54 -11.07
C ASN A 230 12.09 -7.83 -9.79
N LEU A 231 11.52 -9.04 -9.65
CA LEU A 231 10.82 -9.46 -8.44
C LEU A 231 11.72 -9.46 -7.20
N GLN A 232 12.98 -9.84 -7.34
CA GLN A 232 13.94 -9.83 -6.23
C GLN A 232 14.40 -8.41 -5.90
N ASP A 233 14.73 -7.62 -6.92
CA ASP A 233 15.27 -6.27 -6.74
C ASP A 233 14.22 -5.29 -6.22
N MET A 234 12.95 -5.46 -6.63
CA MET A 234 11.83 -4.61 -6.22
C MET A 234 11.16 -5.06 -4.93
N HIS A 235 11.61 -6.16 -4.32
CA HIS A 235 11.06 -6.60 -3.06
C HIS A 235 11.29 -5.57 -1.95
N GLN A 236 10.24 -5.31 -1.19
CA GLN A 236 10.24 -4.45 -0.03
C GLN A 236 9.44 -5.16 1.06
N THR A 237 9.86 -4.98 2.30
CA THR A 237 9.06 -5.41 3.44
C THR A 237 8.01 -4.35 3.71
N HIS A 238 6.80 -4.82 3.99
CA HIS A 238 5.63 -4.00 4.25
C HIS A 238 4.72 -4.76 5.20
N TYR A 239 4.22 -4.07 6.22
CA TYR A 239 3.26 -4.63 7.16
C TYR A 239 2.38 -3.53 7.74
N GLU A 240 1.19 -3.95 8.14
CA GLU A 240 0.10 -3.04 8.46
C GLU A 240 -0.61 -3.46 9.74
N GLN A 241 -1.15 -2.49 10.48
CA GLN A 241 -1.90 -2.74 11.70
C GLN A 241 -2.96 -1.66 11.90
N PHE A 242 -4.14 -2.03 12.39
CA PHE A 242 -5.17 -1.07 12.78
C PHE A 242 -5.08 -0.72 14.27
N GLY A 243 -5.40 0.54 14.56
CA GLY A 243 -5.41 1.11 15.90
C GLY A 243 -6.32 2.33 16.01
N THR A 244 -6.44 2.82 17.24
CA THR A 244 -7.23 4.01 17.59
C THR A 244 -6.28 5.16 17.89
N PHE A 245 -6.58 6.34 17.35
CA PHE A 245 -5.94 7.60 17.70
C PHE A 245 -6.78 8.32 18.75
N GLU A 246 -6.13 8.81 19.78
CA GLU A 246 -6.75 9.67 20.79
C GLU A 246 -5.85 10.88 21.06
N GLY A 247 -6.45 12.06 21.20
CA GLY A 247 -5.72 13.26 21.56
C GLY A 247 -6.52 14.53 21.33
N THR A 248 -5.83 15.66 21.41
CA THR A 248 -6.42 16.98 21.19
C THR A 248 -5.76 17.65 20.00
N VAL A 249 -6.57 18.27 19.15
CA VAL A 249 -6.13 19.12 18.05
C VAL A 249 -6.55 20.55 18.34
N HIS A 250 -5.57 21.45 18.31
CA HIS A 250 -5.75 22.88 18.32
C HIS A 250 -5.64 23.42 16.90
N VAL A 251 -6.58 24.27 16.48
CA VAL A 251 -6.56 24.99 15.21
C VAL A 251 -6.91 26.44 15.49
N GLU A 252 -6.05 27.36 15.07
CA GLU A 252 -6.22 28.81 15.25
C GLU A 252 -7.61 29.28 14.79
N GLY A 253 -8.29 30.03 15.65
CA GLY A 253 -9.63 30.55 15.39
C GLY A 253 -10.78 29.56 15.65
N TYR A 254 -10.47 28.34 16.09
CA TYR A 254 -11.47 27.33 16.44
C TYR A 254 -11.28 26.80 17.86
N GLN A 255 -12.33 26.19 18.40
CA GLN A 255 -12.27 25.49 19.70
C GLN A 255 -11.38 24.24 19.60
N ASP A 256 -10.69 23.91 20.69
CA ASP A 256 -9.92 22.68 20.80
C ASP A 256 -10.81 21.46 20.62
N ARG A 257 -10.33 20.48 19.86
CA ARG A 257 -11.10 19.27 19.55
C ARG A 257 -10.39 18.06 20.12
N LYS A 258 -11.07 17.35 21.01
CA LYS A 258 -10.69 15.99 21.35
C LYS A 258 -11.12 15.06 20.23
N ILE A 259 -10.20 14.31 19.66
CA ILE A 259 -10.50 13.35 18.59
C ILE A 259 -10.32 11.92 19.08
N VAL A 260 -11.22 11.05 18.63
CA VAL A 260 -11.12 9.60 18.73
C VAL A 260 -11.47 9.05 17.35
N ILE A 261 -10.46 8.55 16.64
CA ILE A 261 -10.60 8.02 15.28
C ILE A 261 -9.89 6.68 15.18
N LYS A 262 -10.33 5.81 14.27
CA LYS A 262 -9.68 4.51 14.02
C LYS A 262 -9.08 4.50 12.62
N GLY A 263 -7.94 3.85 12.47
CA GLY A 263 -7.40 3.59 11.15
C GLY A 263 -6.09 2.84 11.18
N LEU A 264 -5.40 2.90 10.05
CA LEU A 264 -4.25 2.07 9.73
C LEU A 264 -2.94 2.74 10.11
N ARG A 265 -1.96 1.91 10.45
CA ARG A 265 -0.53 2.21 10.44
C ARG A 265 0.17 1.22 9.51
N ASP A 266 0.92 1.74 8.55
CA ASP A 266 1.81 1.01 7.63
C ASP A 266 3.26 1.37 7.96
N HIS A 267 4.14 0.38 7.94
CA HIS A 267 5.58 0.58 7.84
C HIS A 267 6.16 -0.23 6.68
N SER A 268 6.83 0.47 5.77
CA SER A 268 7.35 -0.03 4.51
C SER A 268 8.79 0.38 4.26
N TYR A 269 9.69 -0.60 4.13
CA TYR A 269 11.12 -0.34 3.91
C TYR A 269 11.77 -1.29 2.91
N GLY A 270 12.82 -0.83 2.26
CA GLY A 270 13.52 -1.63 1.25
C GLY A 270 14.68 -0.92 0.59
N LYS A 271 15.44 -1.70 -0.18
CA LYS A 271 16.59 -1.21 -0.96
C LYS A 271 16.17 -0.27 -2.09
N TYR A 272 15.02 -0.54 -2.69
CA TYR A 272 14.62 0.03 -3.95
C TYR A 272 13.11 0.27 -3.99
N ARG A 273 12.69 1.55 -3.90
CA ARG A 273 11.32 1.97 -4.20
C ARG A 273 11.31 3.12 -5.18
N ASP A 274 10.91 2.80 -6.40
CA ASP A 274 10.71 3.73 -7.50
C ASP A 274 9.23 3.80 -7.86
N TRP A 275 8.64 4.96 -7.62
CA TRP A 275 7.23 5.22 -7.90
C TRP A 275 6.90 5.17 -9.39
N SER A 276 7.87 5.39 -10.27
CA SER A 276 7.67 5.28 -11.72
C SER A 276 7.44 3.83 -12.21
N LEU A 277 7.63 2.82 -11.35
CA LEU A 277 7.37 1.42 -11.69
C LEU A 277 5.90 1.05 -11.53
N PHE A 278 5.17 1.81 -10.74
CA PHE A 278 3.73 1.69 -10.67
C PHE A 278 3.15 2.24 -11.97
N HIS A 279 2.25 1.47 -12.56
CA HIS A 279 1.31 2.04 -13.52
C HIS A 279 0.19 2.74 -12.74
N ARG A 280 -0.33 2.07 -11.71
CA ARG A 280 -1.35 2.55 -10.78
C ARG A 280 -1.72 1.51 -9.72
N TYR A 281 -2.43 1.92 -8.69
CA TYR A 281 -3.14 1.02 -7.79
C TYR A 281 -4.43 1.63 -7.26
N GLY A 282 -5.28 0.80 -6.65
CA GLY A 282 -6.40 1.24 -5.83
C GLY A 282 -6.48 0.38 -4.57
N LEU A 283 -6.22 0.98 -3.41
CA LEU A 283 -6.22 0.33 -2.10
C LEU A 283 -7.31 0.94 -1.21
N GLN A 284 -8.12 0.09 -0.58
CA GLN A 284 -9.22 0.49 0.28
C GLN A 284 -8.89 0.10 1.71
N MET A 285 -8.59 1.09 2.54
CA MET A 285 -8.19 0.94 3.94
C MET A 285 -9.32 1.45 4.82
N LEU A 286 -10.06 0.56 5.47
CA LEU A 286 -11.29 0.92 6.17
C LEU A 286 -11.52 0.12 7.45
N HIS A 287 -12.38 0.65 8.32
CA HIS A 287 -12.95 -0.05 9.46
C HIS A 287 -14.48 0.07 9.44
N LEU A 288 -15.15 -0.98 9.91
CA LEU A 288 -16.60 -1.05 10.00
C LEU A 288 -17.10 -0.77 11.43
N GLU A 289 -18.38 -0.46 11.55
CA GLU A 289 -19.05 -0.30 12.84
C GLU A 289 -18.95 -1.52 13.76
N ASP A 290 -18.91 -2.72 13.19
CA ASP A 290 -18.77 -3.97 13.96
C ASP A 290 -17.33 -4.23 14.44
N GLY A 291 -16.39 -3.34 14.10
CA GLY A 291 -14.98 -3.43 14.48
C GLY A 291 -14.10 -4.16 13.46
N THR A 292 -14.67 -4.77 12.42
CA THR A 292 -13.91 -5.43 11.35
C THR A 292 -13.10 -4.39 10.57
N CYS A 293 -11.83 -4.70 10.29
CA CYS A 293 -10.93 -3.82 9.56
C CYS A 293 -10.43 -4.48 8.27
N PHE A 294 -10.24 -3.69 7.22
CA PHE A 294 -9.90 -4.16 5.88
C PHE A 294 -8.76 -3.32 5.31
N ASN A 295 -7.82 -3.99 4.66
CA ASN A 295 -7.12 -3.42 3.50
C ASN A 295 -7.44 -4.33 2.32
N VAL A 296 -8.00 -3.81 1.24
CA VAL A 296 -8.27 -4.60 0.03
C VAL A 296 -8.04 -3.77 -1.22
N GLY A 297 -7.35 -4.35 -2.20
CA GLY A 297 -7.14 -3.66 -3.44
C GLY A 297 -6.30 -4.42 -4.45
N ILE A 298 -5.85 -3.66 -5.43
CA ILE A 298 -5.14 -4.17 -6.59
C ILE A 298 -4.04 -3.21 -6.99
N VAL A 299 -2.86 -3.76 -7.23
CA VAL A 299 -1.65 -3.03 -7.64
C VAL A 299 -1.25 -3.44 -9.05
N SER A 300 -0.83 -2.46 -9.85
CA SER A 300 -0.24 -2.66 -11.16
C SER A 300 1.18 -2.10 -11.21
N MET A 301 2.15 -3.01 -11.26
CA MET A 301 3.56 -2.72 -11.52
C MET A 301 4.02 -3.59 -12.69
N PRO A 302 3.82 -3.16 -13.95
CA PRO A 302 3.98 -4.04 -15.12
C PRO A 302 5.37 -4.65 -15.32
N ALA A 303 6.41 -4.11 -14.68
CA ALA A 303 7.76 -4.67 -14.66
C ALA A 303 7.86 -5.98 -13.84
N THR A 304 6.94 -6.16 -12.90
CA THR A 304 6.73 -7.39 -12.13
C THR A 304 5.34 -7.90 -12.41
N MET A 305 4.31 -7.43 -11.72
CA MET A 305 2.94 -7.89 -11.86
C MET A 305 2.05 -6.76 -12.34
N SER A 306 1.51 -6.89 -13.56
CA SER A 306 0.54 -5.94 -14.10
C SER A 306 -0.80 -5.98 -13.34
N ARG A 307 -1.06 -7.08 -12.62
CA ARG A 307 -2.19 -7.27 -11.71
C ARG A 307 -1.76 -8.08 -10.49
N LEU A 308 -1.74 -7.44 -9.33
CA LEU A 308 -1.58 -8.10 -8.03
C LEU A 308 -2.75 -7.70 -7.14
N ALA A 309 -3.70 -8.62 -6.93
CA ALA A 309 -4.73 -8.47 -5.91
C ALA A 309 -4.12 -8.79 -4.55
N LEU A 310 -4.26 -7.87 -3.59
CA LEU A 310 -3.71 -8.02 -2.23
C LEU A 310 -4.65 -7.41 -1.21
N GLY A 311 -4.55 -7.89 0.03
CA GLY A 311 -5.34 -7.40 1.13
C GLY A 311 -5.65 -8.47 2.16
N TYR A 312 -6.46 -8.08 3.14
CA TYR A 312 -6.85 -8.89 4.28
C TYR A 312 -8.10 -8.34 4.97
N VAL A 313 -8.65 -9.17 5.86
CA VAL A 313 -9.67 -8.84 6.84
C VAL A 313 -9.12 -9.14 8.22
N LEU A 314 -9.16 -8.16 9.13
CA LEU A 314 -8.87 -8.33 10.55
C LEU A 314 -10.18 -8.30 11.31
N HIS A 315 -10.46 -9.37 12.04
CA HIS A 315 -11.72 -9.57 12.73
C HIS A 315 -11.64 -9.07 14.18
N PRO A 316 -12.78 -8.65 14.79
CA PRO A 316 -12.82 -8.22 16.19
C PRO A 316 -12.34 -9.27 17.19
N ASP A 317 -12.40 -10.56 16.84
CA ASP A 317 -11.90 -11.67 17.65
C ASP A 317 -10.37 -11.85 17.59
N GLY A 318 -9.68 -11.00 16.83
CA GLY A 318 -8.23 -11.04 16.62
C GLY A 318 -7.77 -12.01 15.53
N SER A 319 -8.67 -12.73 14.85
CA SER A 319 -8.31 -13.56 13.72
C SER A 319 -8.03 -12.73 12.46
N LYS A 320 -7.22 -13.28 11.56
CA LYS A 320 -6.82 -12.66 10.29
C LYS A 320 -7.24 -13.54 9.12
N SER A 321 -7.73 -12.94 8.05
CA SER A 321 -8.09 -13.62 6.80
C SER A 321 -7.47 -12.91 5.61
N SER A 322 -6.59 -13.59 4.88
CA SER A 322 -5.93 -13.02 3.71
C SER A 322 -6.85 -13.04 2.49
N LEU A 323 -6.70 -12.05 1.62
CA LEU A 323 -7.41 -11.97 0.36
C LEU A 323 -6.99 -13.12 -0.57
N SER A 324 -7.95 -13.88 -1.06
CA SER A 324 -7.74 -15.03 -1.95
C SER A 324 -8.18 -14.76 -3.39
N SER A 325 -9.17 -13.88 -3.60
CA SER A 325 -9.59 -13.42 -4.91
C SER A 325 -10.30 -12.07 -4.82
N LEU A 326 -10.24 -11.30 -5.91
CA LEU A 326 -10.85 -9.98 -6.04
C LEU A 326 -11.50 -9.86 -7.43
N ASP A 327 -12.80 -9.58 -7.45
CA ASP A 327 -13.58 -9.33 -8.65
C ASP A 327 -13.61 -7.83 -8.99
N TRP A 328 -12.42 -7.30 -9.24
CA TRP A 328 -12.24 -5.91 -9.65
C TRP A 328 -11.13 -5.83 -10.70
N ASP A 329 -11.35 -5.08 -11.78
CA ASP A 329 -10.41 -4.92 -12.89
C ASP A 329 -10.04 -3.45 -13.07
N LEU A 330 -8.75 -3.12 -12.84
CA LEU A 330 -8.22 -1.77 -13.02
C LEU A 330 -8.43 -1.24 -14.44
N SER A 331 -8.43 -2.12 -15.46
CA SER A 331 -8.63 -1.71 -16.85
C SER A 331 -10.04 -1.17 -17.15
N THR A 332 -10.99 -1.36 -16.24
CA THR A 332 -12.38 -0.94 -16.42
C THR A 332 -12.72 0.35 -15.67
N CYS A 333 -11.80 0.89 -14.86
CA CYS A 333 -12.11 1.97 -13.94
C CYS A 333 -10.86 2.81 -13.64
N GLY A 334 -10.91 4.14 -13.82
CA GLY A 334 -9.82 5.07 -13.49
C GLY A 334 -8.62 5.10 -14.47
N GLU A 335 -8.73 4.47 -15.65
CA GLU A 335 -7.67 4.55 -16.68
C GLU A 335 -7.44 5.97 -17.22
N ASP A 336 -8.41 6.86 -17.01
CA ASP A 336 -8.35 8.29 -17.30
C ASP A 336 -7.51 9.10 -16.29
N GLY A 337 -6.95 8.45 -15.28
CA GLY A 337 -6.18 9.10 -14.22
C GLY A 337 -7.07 9.82 -13.19
N ILE A 338 -8.37 9.49 -13.15
CA ILE A 338 -9.34 10.07 -12.22
C ILE A 338 -9.84 8.99 -11.28
N GLN A 339 -9.74 9.25 -9.97
CA GLN A 339 -10.34 8.38 -8.97
C GLN A 339 -11.88 8.39 -9.10
N PRO A 340 -12.53 7.22 -9.21
CA PRO A 340 -13.98 7.14 -9.23
C PRO A 340 -14.57 7.59 -7.89
N LYS A 341 -15.67 8.36 -7.95
CA LYS A 341 -16.36 8.84 -6.75
C LYS A 341 -17.18 7.76 -6.05
N MET A 342 -17.65 6.76 -6.81
CA MET A 342 -18.42 5.63 -6.29
C MET A 342 -18.02 4.38 -7.05
N PHE A 343 -17.85 3.28 -6.35
CA PHE A 343 -17.56 1.97 -6.93
C PHE A 343 -17.91 0.86 -5.95
N ALA A 344 -18.10 -0.35 -6.49
CA ALA A 344 -18.34 -1.53 -5.70
C ALA A 344 -17.65 -2.74 -6.33
N PHE A 345 -17.26 -3.71 -5.52
CA PHE A 345 -16.68 -4.97 -5.99
C PHE A 345 -16.84 -6.08 -4.96
N ASP A 346 -16.74 -7.31 -5.44
CA ASP A 346 -16.73 -8.50 -4.60
C ASP A 346 -15.31 -9.00 -4.35
N PHE A 347 -15.07 -9.58 -3.19
CA PHE A 347 -13.82 -10.27 -2.89
C PHE A 347 -14.01 -11.45 -1.93
N MET A 348 -13.01 -12.33 -1.88
CA MET A 348 -12.99 -13.51 -1.02
C MET A 348 -11.82 -13.44 -0.06
N ALA A 349 -12.08 -13.58 1.25
CA ALA A 349 -11.04 -13.71 2.27
C ALA A 349 -11.47 -14.74 3.32
N GLY A 350 -10.56 -15.64 3.71
CA GLY A 350 -10.87 -16.69 4.68
C GLY A 350 -12.03 -17.61 4.28
N GLY A 351 -12.24 -17.83 2.97
CA GLY A 351 -13.34 -18.62 2.44
C GLY A 351 -14.71 -17.93 2.45
N LYS A 352 -14.79 -16.67 2.91
CA LYS A 352 -16.02 -15.86 2.94
C LYS A 352 -16.02 -14.83 1.81
N LYS A 353 -17.19 -14.63 1.20
CA LYS A 353 -17.45 -13.56 0.22
C LYS A 353 -17.80 -12.26 0.93
N TYR A 354 -17.28 -11.16 0.42
CA TYR A 354 -17.59 -9.80 0.84
C TYR A 354 -17.98 -8.98 -0.38
N HIS A 355 -19.03 -8.19 -0.23
CA HIS A 355 -19.41 -7.13 -1.16
C HIS A 355 -19.03 -5.80 -0.54
N LEU A 356 -18.15 -5.02 -1.19
CA LEU A 356 -17.73 -3.70 -0.74
C LEU A 356 -18.30 -2.64 -1.67
N GLU A 357 -18.87 -1.61 -1.07
CA GLU A 357 -19.32 -0.38 -1.71
C GLU A 357 -18.53 0.79 -1.12
N CYS A 358 -18.06 1.70 -1.97
CA CYS A 358 -17.28 2.86 -1.59
C CYS A 358 -17.89 4.11 -2.20
N LYS A 359 -17.96 5.17 -1.38
CA LYS A 359 -18.29 6.52 -1.79
C LYS A 359 -17.20 7.47 -1.31
N VAL A 360 -16.42 7.99 -2.25
CA VAL A 360 -15.37 8.98 -2.00
C VAL A 360 -16.01 10.35 -1.82
N LEU A 361 -15.85 10.91 -0.63
CA LEU A 361 -16.33 12.25 -0.27
C LEU A 361 -15.43 13.34 -0.83
N ARG A 362 -14.11 13.12 -0.72
CA ARG A 362 -13.06 14.04 -1.16
C ARG A 362 -11.78 13.28 -1.38
N ALA A 363 -10.98 13.68 -2.36
CA ALA A 363 -9.68 13.09 -2.63
C ALA A 363 -8.62 14.18 -2.82
N PRO A 364 -8.04 14.72 -1.73
CA PRO A 364 -6.84 15.54 -1.86
C PRO A 364 -5.73 14.80 -2.59
N ILE A 365 -4.88 15.56 -3.28
CA ILE A 365 -3.86 15.03 -4.19
C ILE A 365 -2.49 15.47 -3.71
N PHE A 366 -1.55 14.54 -3.69
CA PHE A 366 -0.13 14.85 -3.57
C PHE A 366 0.70 14.10 -4.61
N TYR A 367 1.91 14.57 -4.83
CA TYR A 367 2.86 13.93 -5.71
C TYR A 367 4.02 13.34 -4.92
N ILE A 368 4.44 12.15 -5.32
CA ILE A 368 5.51 11.43 -4.66
C ILE A 368 6.43 10.76 -5.69
N GLY A 369 7.63 10.44 -5.22
CA GLY A 369 8.73 9.99 -6.05
C GLY A 369 9.56 11.14 -6.60
N PHE A 370 10.85 10.86 -6.80
CA PHE A 370 11.77 11.79 -7.46
C PHE A 370 11.23 12.14 -8.85
N GLY A 371 11.21 13.43 -9.19
CA GLY A 371 10.58 13.94 -10.40
C GLY A 371 9.04 13.87 -10.43
N TRP A 372 8.37 13.66 -9.29
CA TRP A 372 6.91 13.65 -9.16
C TRP A 372 6.27 12.55 -10.02
N THR A 373 6.85 11.36 -10.00
CA THR A 373 6.50 10.26 -10.91
C THR A 373 5.20 9.53 -10.56
N ALA A 374 4.66 9.75 -9.37
CA ALA A 374 3.35 9.27 -8.94
C ALA A 374 2.46 10.42 -8.46
N LYS A 375 1.17 10.30 -8.76
CA LYS A 375 0.11 11.19 -8.30
C LYS A 375 -0.87 10.38 -7.46
N ILE A 376 -0.89 10.64 -6.16
CA ILE A 376 -1.73 9.92 -5.22
C ILE A 376 -2.99 10.73 -4.95
N HIS A 377 -4.13 10.05 -5.03
CA HIS A 377 -5.44 10.53 -4.62
C HIS A 377 -5.79 9.91 -3.27
N GLU A 378 -5.82 10.73 -2.22
CA GLU A 378 -6.02 10.30 -0.85
C GLU A 378 -7.52 10.38 -0.49
N GLY A 379 -8.32 9.45 -1.00
CA GLY A 379 -9.78 9.52 -0.96
C GLY A 379 -10.36 9.31 0.44
N PHE A 380 -10.85 10.36 1.10
CA PHE A 380 -11.71 10.24 2.28
C PHE A 380 -13.04 9.62 1.88
N ALA A 381 -13.37 8.47 2.44
CA ALA A 381 -14.48 7.66 1.96
C ALA A 381 -15.39 7.15 3.07
N GLU A 382 -16.65 6.95 2.68
CA GLU A 382 -17.65 6.14 3.37
C GLU A 382 -17.71 4.80 2.66
N PHE A 383 -17.81 3.73 3.44
CA PHE A 383 -17.88 2.37 2.94
C PHE A 383 -19.12 1.66 3.46
N THR A 384 -19.56 0.65 2.73
CA THR A 384 -20.51 -0.36 3.21
C THR A 384 -19.99 -1.72 2.78
N VAL A 385 -19.85 -2.65 3.73
CA VAL A 385 -19.42 -4.01 3.44
C VAL A 385 -20.46 -4.99 3.94
N ASN A 386 -21.06 -5.76 3.04
CA ASN A 386 -22.18 -6.67 3.35
C ASN A 386 -23.31 -5.97 4.16
N GLY A 387 -23.60 -4.70 3.85
CA GLY A 387 -24.60 -3.89 4.54
C GLY A 387 -24.14 -3.24 5.85
N VAL A 388 -22.90 -3.47 6.32
CA VAL A 388 -22.35 -2.84 7.52
C VAL A 388 -21.61 -1.54 7.14
N PRO A 389 -21.97 -0.38 7.72
CA PRO A 389 -21.29 0.88 7.44
C PRO A 389 -19.84 0.91 7.94
N GLY A 390 -19.00 1.70 7.28
CA GLY A 390 -17.62 1.94 7.66
C GLY A 390 -17.01 3.21 7.07
N TRP A 391 -15.79 3.51 7.52
CA TRP A 391 -15.06 4.73 7.17
C TRP A 391 -13.59 4.43 6.94
N GLY A 392 -12.94 5.21 6.09
CA GLY A 392 -11.53 5.00 5.80
C GLY A 392 -11.00 5.83 4.64
N ILE A 393 -9.91 5.35 4.07
CA ILE A 393 -9.22 5.94 2.92
C ILE A 393 -9.31 5.00 1.73
N ALA A 394 -9.78 5.54 0.61
CA ALA A 394 -9.65 4.98 -0.73
C ALA A 394 -8.42 5.62 -1.40
N GLU A 395 -7.26 4.99 -1.29
CA GLU A 395 -6.01 5.52 -1.86
C GLU A 395 -5.83 5.01 -3.29
N TRP A 396 -5.61 5.94 -4.22
CA TRP A 396 -5.40 5.62 -5.63
C TRP A 396 -4.15 6.29 -6.17
N ASP A 397 -3.21 5.49 -6.67
CA ASP A 397 -2.03 5.97 -7.37
C ASP A 397 -2.25 5.96 -8.87
N PHE A 398 -1.80 7.02 -9.53
CA PHE A 398 -1.66 7.09 -10.97
C PHE A 398 -0.25 7.51 -11.33
N ARG A 399 0.38 6.78 -12.26
CA ARG A 399 1.66 7.19 -12.83
C ARG A 399 1.55 8.58 -13.44
N ASN A 400 2.42 9.49 -12.99
CA ASN A 400 2.50 10.84 -13.53
C ASN A 400 3.65 10.93 -14.54
N HIS A 401 3.28 11.18 -15.79
CA HIS A 401 4.23 11.39 -16.89
C HIS A 401 4.58 12.87 -17.11
N GLY A 402 3.81 13.80 -16.53
CA GLY A 402 3.96 15.25 -16.75
C GLY A 402 5.09 15.89 -15.93
N GLY A 403 5.68 15.17 -14.98
CA GLY A 403 6.65 15.72 -14.04
C GLY A 403 6.05 16.82 -13.16
N LEU A 404 6.89 17.78 -12.73
CA LEU A 404 6.49 18.93 -11.93
C LEU A 404 5.52 19.84 -12.72
N PRO A 405 4.26 20.03 -12.27
CA PRO A 405 3.31 20.93 -12.92
C PRO A 405 3.86 22.36 -12.97
N GLU A 406 3.57 23.10 -14.05
CA GLU A 406 4.16 24.42 -14.30
C GLU A 406 3.90 25.42 -13.19
N GLU A 407 2.71 25.35 -12.57
CA GLU A 407 2.30 26.18 -11.44
C GLU A 407 3.17 26.02 -10.18
N PHE A 408 3.96 24.94 -10.09
CA PHE A 408 4.88 24.70 -8.98
C PHE A 408 6.35 24.95 -9.34
N ARG A 409 6.68 25.27 -10.61
CA ARG A 409 8.09 25.45 -11.07
C ARG A 409 8.77 26.71 -10.54
N SER A 410 8.02 27.75 -10.15
CA SER A 410 8.59 29.05 -9.78
C SER A 410 8.99 29.18 -8.30
N GLY A 411 9.01 28.08 -7.53
CA GLY A 411 9.31 28.10 -6.09
C GLY A 411 10.16 26.93 -5.60
N THR A 412 10.75 26.14 -6.51
CA THR A 412 11.42 24.90 -6.17
C THR A 412 12.84 25.13 -5.65
N THR A 413 13.13 24.60 -4.47
CA THR A 413 14.49 24.55 -3.93
C THR A 413 15.20 23.31 -4.46
N GLY A 414 16.54 23.32 -4.50
CA GLY A 414 17.37 22.30 -5.17
C GLY A 414 17.25 20.85 -4.66
N VAL A 415 16.45 20.60 -3.62
CA VAL A 415 16.14 19.25 -3.11
C VAL A 415 15.28 18.44 -4.10
N GLU A 416 14.60 19.12 -5.03
CA GLU A 416 13.59 18.53 -5.93
C GLU A 416 14.14 17.92 -7.22
N ALA A 417 15.43 18.15 -7.53
CA ALA A 417 16.10 17.68 -8.75
C ALA A 417 16.80 16.32 -8.60
N LEU A 418 16.79 15.74 -7.39
CA LEU A 418 17.24 14.37 -7.08
C LEU A 418 16.08 13.41 -7.26
#